data_AF-A0A0J6T6C1-F1
#
_entry.id   AF-A0A0J6T6C1-F1
#
_cell.length_a   1.000
_cell.length_b   1.000
_cell.length_c   1.000
_cell.angle_alpha   90.00
_cell.angle_beta   90.00
_cell.angle_gamma   90.00
#
_symmetry.space_group_name_H-M   'P 1'
#
loop_
_entity.id
_entity.type
_entity.pdbx_description
1 polymer ?
#
loop_
_entity_poly.entity_id
_entity_poly.type
_entity_poly.pdbx_seq_one_letter_code
_entity_poly.pdbx_strand_id
1 'polypeptide(L)'
;MEAILPSWPPCTNDILRRATRHLGQLYDEAFAPTGLKSTQLVLMFQIARLTGDEGPTLQTVAAHVGVGVSALTYALRPLQRDGLVDLVPDLKDKRAKHAVLTALGRERLDEGIKLWSEANRRVETLLGPDDAKLLRNLAERVSSDAFSSAFKAGLR
;
A
#
# COMPACT_ATOMS: atom_id res chain seq x y z
N MET A 1 -5.73 44.84 -0.72
CA MET A 1 -7.05 44.18 -0.81
C MET A 1 -6.80 42.75 -1.22
N GLU A 2 -6.58 41.88 -0.24
CA GLU A 2 -6.29 40.48 -0.45
C GLU A 2 -7.62 39.78 -0.72
N ALA A 3 -7.81 39.29 -1.93
CA ALA A 3 -9.02 38.54 -2.28
C ALA A 3 -8.97 37.21 -1.52
N ILE A 4 -9.65 37.16 -0.38
CA ILE A 4 -9.94 35.92 0.32
C ILE A 4 -10.89 35.14 -0.59
N LEU A 5 -10.36 34.19 -1.36
CA LEU A 5 -11.19 33.23 -2.07
C LEU A 5 -12.16 32.62 -1.06
N PRO A 6 -13.46 32.47 -1.40
CA PRO A 6 -14.40 31.82 -0.50
C PRO A 6 -13.82 30.46 -0.10
N SER A 7 -13.82 30.15 1.20
CA SER A 7 -13.35 28.86 1.68
C SER A 7 -14.18 27.78 1.01
N TRP A 8 -13.53 26.95 0.18
CA TRP A 8 -14.20 25.79 -0.42
C TRP A 8 -14.83 24.95 0.70
N PRO A 9 -16.03 24.38 0.49
CA PRO A 9 -16.60 23.46 1.46
C PRO A 9 -15.62 22.29 1.69
N PRO A 10 -15.63 21.66 2.89
CA PRO A 10 -14.74 20.56 3.20
C PRO A 10 -14.79 19.49 2.09
N CYS A 11 -13.65 19.28 1.42
CA CYS A 11 -13.55 18.30 0.35
C CYS A 11 -13.01 16.99 0.93
N THR A 12 -13.85 15.94 0.94
CA THR A 12 -13.47 14.60 1.42
C THR A 12 -12.18 14.10 0.75
N ASN A 13 -12.01 14.34 -0.55
CA ASN A 13 -10.82 13.92 -1.28
C ASN A 13 -9.55 14.66 -0.80
N ASP A 14 -9.60 15.97 -0.56
CA ASP A 14 -8.42 16.70 -0.07
C ASP A 14 -8.03 16.26 1.35
N ILE A 15 -9.02 16.11 2.23
CA ILE A 15 -8.82 15.65 3.61
C ILE A 15 -8.20 14.24 3.61
N LEU A 16 -8.73 13.31 2.83
CA LEU A 16 -8.17 11.97 2.70
C LEU A 16 -6.75 11.99 2.15
N ARG A 17 -6.47 12.76 1.08
CA ARG A 17 -5.12 12.87 0.53
C ARG A 17 -4.13 13.44 1.53
N ARG A 18 -4.54 14.42 2.35
CA ARG A 18 -3.70 14.98 3.41
C ARG A 18 -3.45 13.97 4.53
N ALA A 19 -4.51 13.30 5.00
CA ALA A 19 -4.43 12.27 6.03
C ALA A 19 -3.51 11.12 5.60
N THR A 20 -3.68 10.59 4.38
CA THR A 20 -2.84 9.53 3.83
C THR A 20 -1.37 9.93 3.74
N ARG A 21 -1.06 11.16 3.30
CA ARG A 21 0.33 11.64 3.26
C ARG A 21 0.94 11.72 4.67
N HIS A 22 0.19 12.27 5.63
CA HIS A 22 0.69 12.44 6.98
C HIS A 22 0.89 11.10 7.69
N LEU A 23 -0.08 10.18 7.60
CA LEU A 23 0.08 8.83 8.11
C LEU A 23 1.24 8.12 7.41
N GLY A 24 1.35 8.21 6.08
CA GLY A 24 2.47 7.64 5.34
C GLY A 24 3.84 8.09 5.85
N GLN A 25 3.99 9.38 6.17
CA GLN A 25 5.23 9.91 6.77
C GLN A 25 5.53 9.30 8.14
N LEU A 26 4.53 9.18 9.01
CA LEU A 26 4.71 8.56 10.33
C LEU A 26 5.12 7.08 10.23
N TYR A 27 4.57 6.34 9.27
CA TYR A 27 4.97 4.96 9.02
C TYR A 27 6.36 4.87 8.38
N ASP A 28 6.69 5.75 7.44
CA ASP A 28 8.05 5.83 6.86
C ASP A 28 9.10 6.13 7.95
N GLU A 29 8.82 7.05 8.87
CA GLU A 29 9.67 7.35 10.03
C GLU A 29 9.83 6.13 10.95
N ALA A 30 8.73 5.41 11.23
CA ALA A 30 8.78 4.20 12.02
C ALA A 30 9.60 3.08 11.35
N PHE A 31 9.64 3.04 10.02
CA PHE A 31 10.35 2.02 9.24
C PHE A 31 11.79 2.39 8.89
N ALA A 32 12.22 3.62 9.19
CA ALA A 32 13.57 4.11 8.93
C ALA A 32 14.70 3.13 9.34
N PRO A 33 14.61 2.37 10.46
CA PRO A 33 15.64 1.39 10.82
C PRO A 33 15.85 0.27 9.80
N THR A 34 14.84 -0.07 8.99
CA THR A 34 14.93 -1.11 7.96
C THR A 34 15.53 -0.59 6.65
N GLY A 35 15.65 0.74 6.49
CA GLY A 35 15.95 1.38 5.22
C GLY A 35 14.81 1.34 4.19
N LEU A 36 13.62 0.84 4.57
CA LEU A 36 12.47 0.70 3.70
C LEU A 36 11.43 1.82 3.93
N LYS A 37 10.76 2.20 2.85
CA LYS A 37 9.52 2.97 2.92
C LYS A 37 8.33 2.07 3.24
N SER A 38 7.27 2.65 3.79
CA SER A 38 5.98 1.99 4.03
C SER A 38 5.40 1.34 2.78
N THR A 39 5.48 2.02 1.63
CA THR A 39 5.01 1.49 0.34
C THR A 39 5.80 0.25 -0.10
N GLN A 40 7.12 0.23 0.15
CA GLN A 40 7.98 -0.91 -0.13
C GLN A 40 7.66 -2.10 0.79
N LEU A 41 7.51 -1.84 2.08
CA LEU A 41 7.18 -2.88 3.06
C LEU A 41 5.80 -3.50 2.76
N VAL A 42 4.79 -2.68 2.47
CA VAL A 42 3.47 -3.15 2.06
C VAL A 42 3.55 -4.02 0.82
N LEU A 43 4.34 -3.62 -0.18
CA LEU A 43 4.51 -4.41 -1.40
C LEU A 43 5.17 -5.78 -1.12
N MET A 44 6.22 -5.81 -0.29
CA MET A 44 6.85 -7.05 0.16
C MET A 44 5.87 -7.94 0.92
N PHE A 45 5.02 -7.36 1.78
CA PHE A 45 3.96 -8.07 2.47
C PHE A 45 2.95 -8.68 1.50
N GLN A 46 2.53 -7.95 0.46
CA GLN A 46 1.63 -8.50 -0.56
C GLN A 46 2.27 -9.67 -1.32
N ILE A 47 3.56 -9.56 -1.67
CA ILE A 47 4.31 -10.64 -2.32
C ILE A 47 4.37 -11.87 -1.42
N ALA A 48 4.65 -11.70 -0.12
CA ALA A 48 4.70 -12.81 0.83
C ALA A 48 3.33 -13.48 1.04
N ARG A 49 2.25 -12.69 1.05
CA ARG A 49 0.90 -13.19 1.38
C ARG A 49 0.18 -13.82 0.20
N LEU A 50 0.44 -13.37 -1.03
CA LEU A 50 -0.17 -13.92 -2.23
C LEU A 50 0.54 -15.24 -2.57
N THR A 51 0.07 -16.33 -1.97
CA THR A 51 0.70 -17.66 -1.95
C THR A 51 0.87 -18.32 -3.32
N GLY A 52 2.01 -18.98 -3.48
CA GLY A 52 2.36 -19.99 -4.49
C GLY A 52 3.80 -20.44 -4.23
N ASP A 53 4.16 -21.70 -4.50
CA ASP A 53 5.53 -22.20 -4.27
C ASP A 53 6.59 -21.36 -5.01
N GLU A 54 6.17 -20.72 -6.10
CA GLU A 54 6.99 -19.86 -6.96
C GLU A 54 6.76 -18.34 -6.72
N GLY A 55 5.93 -17.96 -5.74
CA GLY A 55 5.47 -16.59 -5.52
C GLY A 55 4.37 -16.13 -6.50
N PRO A 56 3.77 -14.94 -6.33
CA PRO A 56 2.72 -14.43 -7.20
C PRO A 56 3.27 -13.83 -8.51
N THR A 57 2.50 -13.96 -9.59
CA THR A 57 2.82 -13.25 -10.85
C THR A 57 2.72 -11.73 -10.66
N LEU A 58 3.46 -10.95 -11.46
CA LEU A 58 3.34 -9.49 -11.46
C LEU A 58 1.92 -9.02 -11.78
N GLN A 59 1.20 -9.72 -12.65
CA GLN A 59 -0.20 -9.45 -12.95
C GLN A 59 -1.08 -9.59 -11.70
N THR A 60 -0.89 -10.68 -10.94
CA THR A 60 -1.63 -10.92 -9.70
C THR A 60 -1.36 -9.83 -8.66
N VAL A 61 -0.09 -9.48 -8.44
CA VAL A 61 0.27 -8.42 -7.48
C VAL A 61 -0.28 -7.06 -7.93
N ALA A 62 -0.17 -6.73 -9.21
CA ALA A 62 -0.64 -5.46 -9.76
C ALA A 62 -2.16 -5.31 -9.60
N ALA A 63 -2.91 -6.36 -9.93
CA ALA A 63 -4.36 -6.40 -9.72
C ALA A 63 -4.73 -6.23 -8.24
N HIS A 64 -4.01 -6.90 -7.33
CA HIS A 64 -4.26 -6.83 -5.89
C HIS A 64 -3.96 -5.45 -5.30
N VAL A 65 -2.90 -4.79 -5.75
CA VAL A 65 -2.51 -3.44 -5.31
C VAL A 65 -3.32 -2.33 -6.02
N GLY A 66 -4.04 -2.67 -7.10
CA GLY A 66 -4.84 -1.71 -7.87
C GLY A 66 -4.00 -0.80 -8.78
N VAL A 67 -2.85 -1.27 -9.25
CA VAL A 67 -1.94 -0.53 -10.14
C VAL A 67 -1.68 -1.29 -11.43
N GLY A 68 -1.19 -0.61 -12.47
CA GLY A 68 -0.72 -1.28 -13.69
C GLY A 68 0.61 -2.02 -13.48
N VAL A 69 0.84 -3.09 -14.25
CA VAL A 69 2.07 -3.91 -14.19
C VAL A 69 3.34 -3.06 -14.38
N SER A 70 3.31 -2.05 -15.25
CA SER A 70 4.45 -1.14 -15.46
C SER A 70 4.78 -0.32 -14.21
N ALA A 71 3.76 0.15 -13.49
CA ALA A 71 3.92 0.89 -12.24
C ALA A 71 4.46 -0.01 -11.13
N LEU A 72 3.92 -1.23 -11.02
CA LEU A 72 4.44 -2.25 -10.10
C LEU A 72 5.91 -2.56 -10.38
N THR A 73 6.25 -2.80 -11.65
CA THR A 73 7.63 -3.11 -12.06
C THR A 73 8.58 -1.98 -11.68
N TYR A 74 8.16 -0.72 -11.87
CA TYR A 74 8.95 0.44 -11.43
C TYR A 74 9.11 0.48 -9.91
N ALA A 75 8.05 0.22 -9.15
CA ALA A 75 8.07 0.16 -7.69
C ALA A 75 8.97 -0.96 -7.13
N LEU A 76 9.15 -2.06 -7.88
CA LEU A 76 10.00 -3.17 -7.49
C LEU A 76 11.49 -2.91 -7.74
N ARG A 77 11.87 -1.99 -8.63
CA ARG A 77 13.28 -1.77 -8.99
C ARG A 77 14.20 -1.52 -7.79
N PRO A 78 13.85 -0.66 -6.81
CA PRO A 78 14.70 -0.47 -5.63
C PRO A 78 14.84 -1.74 -4.80
N LEU A 79 13.75 -2.51 -4.65
CA LEU A 79 13.75 -3.76 -3.89
C LEU A 79 14.60 -4.85 -4.57
N GLN A 80 14.61 -4.90 -5.90
CA GLN A 80 15.50 -5.78 -6.65
C GLN A 80 16.96 -5.33 -6.54
N ARG A 81 17.22 -4.03 -6.72
CA ARG A 81 18.57 -3.46 -6.58
C ARG A 81 19.17 -3.76 -5.20
N ASP A 82 18.35 -3.69 -4.17
CA ASP A 82 18.76 -3.91 -2.77
C ASP A 82 18.73 -5.40 -2.38
N GLY A 83 18.46 -6.31 -3.33
CA GLY A 83 18.52 -7.76 -3.11
C GLY A 83 17.39 -8.32 -2.24
N LEU A 84 16.26 -7.62 -2.14
CA LEU A 84 15.10 -8.01 -1.31
C LEU A 84 14.05 -8.79 -2.10
N VAL A 85 13.96 -8.55 -3.40
CA VAL A 85 13.00 -9.20 -4.29
C VAL A 85 13.70 -9.67 -5.56
N ASP A 86 13.42 -10.89 -5.98
CA ASP A 86 13.79 -11.41 -7.29
C ASP A 86 12.57 -11.48 -8.21
N LEU A 87 12.85 -11.33 -9.52
CA LEU A 87 11.87 -11.55 -10.58
C LEU A 87 12.25 -12.80 -11.36
N VAL A 88 11.50 -13.88 -11.14
CA VAL A 88 11.76 -15.20 -11.73
C VAL A 88 10.79 -15.42 -12.90
N PRO A 89 11.25 -15.85 -14.09
CA PRO A 89 10.34 -16.22 -15.17
C PRO A 89 9.44 -17.39 -14.77
N ASP A 90 8.17 -17.34 -15.15
CA ASP A 90 7.25 -18.48 -14.97
C ASP A 90 7.74 -19.69 -15.80
N LEU A 91 7.64 -20.89 -15.23
CA LEU A 91 8.12 -22.13 -15.85
C LEU A 91 7.35 -22.53 -17.11
N LYS A 92 6.08 -22.15 -17.20
CA LYS A 92 5.13 -22.49 -18.28
C LYS A 92 4.99 -21.36 -19.30
N ASP A 93 5.09 -20.10 -18.87
CA ASP A 93 5.08 -18.93 -19.73
C ASP A 93 6.20 -17.95 -19.39
N LYS A 94 7.32 -18.02 -20.11
CA LYS A 94 8.47 -17.12 -19.91
C LYS A 94 8.15 -15.61 -20.07
N ARG A 95 6.97 -15.24 -20.59
CA ARG A 95 6.50 -13.85 -20.65
C ARG A 95 5.95 -13.37 -19.31
N ALA A 96 5.48 -14.28 -18.47
CA ALA A 96 5.11 -14.01 -17.09
C ALA A 96 6.34 -14.05 -16.17
N LYS A 97 6.30 -13.22 -15.13
CA LYS A 97 7.33 -13.16 -14.09
C LYS A 97 6.67 -13.21 -12.72
N HIS A 98 7.29 -13.95 -11.81
CA HIS A 98 6.94 -14.04 -10.42
C HIS A 98 7.80 -13.08 -9.60
N ALA A 99 7.18 -12.41 -8.64
CA ALA A 99 7.92 -11.69 -7.61
C ALA A 99 8.15 -12.61 -6.43
N VAL A 100 9.41 -12.75 -6.00
CA VAL A 100 9.78 -13.65 -4.91
C VAL A 100 10.64 -12.89 -3.91
N LEU A 101 10.34 -13.01 -2.61
CA LEU A 101 11.23 -12.47 -1.58
C LEU A 101 12.50 -13.32 -1.49
N THR A 102 13.66 -12.66 -1.49
CA THR A 102 14.93 -13.33 -1.19
C THR A 102 14.99 -13.69 0.30
N ALA A 103 16.04 -14.39 0.73
CA ALA A 103 16.26 -14.63 2.16
C ALA A 103 16.39 -13.30 2.94
N LEU A 104 17.17 -12.35 2.40
CA LEU A 104 17.30 -11.00 2.96
C LEU A 104 15.97 -10.24 2.95
N GLY A 105 15.19 -10.39 1.87
CA GLY A 105 13.84 -9.80 1.77
C GLY A 105 12.89 -10.28 2.86
N ARG A 106 12.93 -11.57 3.20
CA ARG A 106 12.11 -12.13 4.28
C ARG A 106 12.55 -11.62 5.64
N GLU A 107 13.85 -11.58 5.91
CA GLU A 107 14.40 -11.01 7.15
C GLU A 107 13.98 -9.54 7.33
N ARG A 108 14.13 -8.72 6.28
CA ARG A 108 13.70 -7.32 6.30
C ARG A 108 12.19 -7.15 6.45
N LEU A 109 11.40 -8.04 5.85
CA LEU A 109 9.95 -8.04 6.04
C LEU A 109 9.58 -8.35 7.50
N ASP A 110 10.23 -9.34 8.12
CA ASP A 110 9.98 -9.71 9.51
C ASP A 110 10.34 -8.59 10.49
N GLU A 111 11.44 -7.87 10.25
CA GLU A 111 11.78 -6.65 10.98
C GLU A 111 10.70 -5.57 10.79
N GLY A 112 10.29 -5.32 9.55
CA GLY A 112 9.28 -4.31 9.24
C GLY A 112 7.90 -4.64 9.80
N ILE A 113 7.50 -5.92 9.88
CA ILE A 113 6.22 -6.33 10.50
C ILE A 113 6.17 -5.96 11.98
N LYS A 114 7.29 -6.09 12.71
CA LYS A 114 7.38 -5.69 14.12
C LYS A 114 7.20 -4.18 14.28
N LEU A 115 7.89 -3.40 13.44
CA LEU A 115 7.77 -1.94 13.44
C LEU A 115 6.37 -1.48 13.02
N TRP A 116 5.78 -2.15 12.04
CA TRP A 116 4.40 -1.90 11.59
C TRP A 116 3.41 -2.16 12.72
N SER A 117 3.55 -3.26 13.45
CA SER A 117 2.68 -3.59 14.56
C SER A 117 2.69 -2.48 15.63
N GLU A 118 3.88 -1.99 15.99
CA GLU A 118 4.03 -0.90 16.95
C GLU A 118 3.47 0.44 16.42
N ALA A 119 3.77 0.80 15.18
CA ALA A 119 3.25 2.00 14.54
C ALA A 119 1.71 1.97 14.47
N ASN A 120 1.13 0.84 14.03
CA ASN A 120 -0.31 0.65 13.95
C ASN A 120 -0.95 0.70 15.34
N ARG A 121 -0.36 0.06 16.35
CA ARG A 121 -0.84 0.14 17.74
C ARG A 121 -0.88 1.57 18.25
N ARG A 122 0.13 2.41 17.95
CA ARG A 122 0.13 3.83 18.32
C ARG A 122 -1.02 4.59 17.65
N VAL A 123 -1.26 4.34 16.36
CA VAL A 123 -2.39 4.96 15.63
C VAL A 123 -3.73 4.55 16.25
N GLU A 124 -3.94 3.25 16.52
CA GLU A 124 -5.15 2.74 17.17
C GLU A 124 -5.35 3.35 18.56
N THR A 125 -4.26 3.52 19.33
CA THR A 125 -4.31 4.12 20.67
C THR A 125 -4.68 5.59 20.62
N LEU A 126 -4.12 6.35 19.68
CA LEU A 126 -4.33 7.80 19.56
C LEU A 126 -5.70 8.14 18.99
N LEU A 127 -6.22 7.36 18.04
CA LEU A 127 -7.56 7.52 17.50
C LEU A 127 -8.64 6.97 18.45
N GLY A 128 -8.31 5.90 19.19
CA GLY A 128 -9.31 5.10 19.88
C GLY A 128 -9.96 4.07 18.93
N PRO A 129 -10.43 2.93 19.47
CA PRO A 129 -10.85 1.78 18.67
C PRO A 129 -12.08 2.07 17.78
N ASP A 130 -13.01 2.90 18.26
CA ASP A 130 -14.25 3.22 17.54
C ASP A 130 -13.97 4.10 16.32
N ASP A 131 -13.22 5.19 16.50
CA ASP A 131 -12.86 6.11 15.40
C ASP A 131 -11.93 5.43 14.40
N ALA A 132 -10.96 4.62 14.87
CA ALA A 132 -10.09 3.84 13.99
C ALA A 132 -10.88 2.84 13.13
N LYS A 133 -11.87 2.16 13.73
CA LYS A 133 -12.76 1.25 13.01
C LYS A 133 -13.67 1.99 12.02
N LEU A 134 -14.26 3.10 12.44
CA LEU A 134 -15.10 3.94 11.57
C LEU A 134 -14.33 4.45 10.37
N LEU A 135 -13.12 4.98 10.59
CA LEU A 135 -12.25 5.48 9.52
C LEU A 135 -11.92 4.38 8.50
N ARG A 136 -11.53 3.19 8.95
CA ARG A 136 -11.26 2.04 8.06
C ARG A 136 -12.49 1.65 7.26
N ASN A 137 -13.65 1.49 7.91
CA ASN A 137 -14.88 1.10 7.24
C ASN A 137 -15.31 2.13 6.17
N LEU A 138 -15.17 3.43 6.47
CA LEU A 138 -15.49 4.48 5.51
C LEU A 138 -14.49 4.49 4.34
N ALA A 139 -13.20 4.31 4.61
CA ALA A 139 -12.18 4.21 3.57
C ALA A 139 -12.43 2.99 2.65
N GLU A 140 -12.68 1.81 3.23
CA GLU A 140 -13.03 0.59 2.48
C GLU A 140 -14.28 0.78 1.63
N ARG A 141 -15.31 1.43 2.18
CA ARG A 141 -16.53 1.75 1.42
C ARG A 141 -16.23 2.63 0.21
N VAL A 142 -15.46 3.71 0.38
CA VAL A 142 -15.08 4.62 -0.71
C VAL A 142 -14.19 3.93 -1.75
N SER A 143 -13.38 2.96 -1.34
CA SER A 143 -12.51 2.17 -2.24
C SER A 143 -13.23 1.01 -2.95
N SER A 144 -14.50 0.75 -2.66
CA SER A 144 -15.24 -0.38 -3.23
C SER A 144 -15.69 -0.17 -4.68
N ASP A 145 -15.81 -1.28 -5.42
CA ASP A 145 -16.40 -1.29 -6.77
C ASP A 145 -17.86 -0.82 -6.76
N ALA A 146 -18.59 -1.14 -5.68
CA ALA A 146 -19.97 -0.71 -5.49
C ALA A 146 -20.07 0.82 -5.40
N PHE A 147 -19.20 1.46 -4.62
CA PHE A 147 -19.13 2.92 -4.54
C PHE A 147 -18.75 3.54 -5.89
N SER A 148 -17.75 2.98 -6.55
CA SER A 148 -17.30 3.44 -7.88
C SER A 148 -18.42 3.33 -8.94
N SER A 149 -19.20 2.26 -8.90
CA SER A 149 -20.33 2.02 -9.80
C SER A 149 -21.48 2.99 -9.52
N ALA A 150 -21.84 3.17 -8.25
CA ALA A 150 -22.87 4.11 -7.84
C ALA A 150 -22.51 5.56 -8.19
N PHE A 151 -21.25 5.96 -7.99
CA PHE A 151 -20.76 7.29 -8.38
C PHE A 151 -20.89 7.53 -9.88
N LYS A 152 -20.50 6.54 -10.72
CA LYS A 152 -20.60 6.63 -12.18
C LYS A 152 -22.04 6.58 -12.70
N ALA A 153 -22.93 5.90 -12.00
CA ALA A 153 -24.35 5.81 -12.36
C ALA A 153 -25.10 7.14 -12.19
N GLY A 154 -24.51 8.10 -11.47
CA GLY A 154 -25.13 9.38 -11.09
C GLY A 154 -26.14 9.19 -9.97
N LEU A 155 -26.22 10.15 -9.05
CA LEU A 155 -27.32 10.26 -8.09
C LEU A 155 -28.61 10.45 -8.90
N ARG A 156 -29.34 9.37 -9.16
CA ARG A 156 -30.72 9.45 -9.63
C ARG A 156 -31.62 9.90 -8.49
#